data_AF-A0A2R6DZ41-F1
#
_entry.id   AF-A0A2R6DZ41-F1
#
_cell.length_a   1.000
_cell.length_b   1.000
_cell.length_c   1.000
_cell.angle_alpha   90.00
_cell.angle_beta   90.00
_cell.angle_gamma   90.00
#
_symmetry.space_group_name_H-M   'P 1'
#
loop_
_entity.id
_entity.type
_entity.pdbx_description
1 polymer ?
#
loop_
_entity_poly.entity_id
_entity_poly.type
_entity_poly.pdbx_seq_one_letter_code
_entity_poly.pdbx_strand_id
1 'polypeptide(L)'
;MRDQSFLEQRLDAGTWPIAIGDLLVLLLFLLAGTLRHHSVAELQADPLVYALAAGPFVLGWLVCAPLVGAYSPGGGSAPNSSIPLAIRSWVPAAVVGLLVRFVALPDRGVAPVFAAVILVGGAVVLAVWRSLYFLAR
;
A
#
# COMPACT_ATOMS: atom_id res chain seq x y z
N MET A 1 -10.73 4.65 -33.92
CA MET A 1 -9.82 4.43 -32.78
C MET A 1 -10.43 3.31 -31.96
N ARG A 2 -9.69 2.26 -31.58
CA ARG A 2 -10.26 1.26 -30.66
C ARG A 2 -10.32 1.91 -29.28
N ASP A 3 -11.49 1.93 -28.67
CA ASP A 3 -11.61 2.32 -27.28
C ASP A 3 -10.81 1.32 -26.44
N GLN A 4 -9.85 1.82 -25.68
CA GLN A 4 -9.07 0.99 -24.75
C GLN A 4 -9.99 0.44 -23.68
N SER A 5 -9.82 -0.83 -23.32
CA SER A 5 -10.53 -1.42 -22.19
C SER A 5 -10.20 -0.71 -20.89
N PHE A 6 -11.08 -0.80 -19.89
CA PHE A 6 -10.85 -0.19 -18.58
C PHE A 6 -9.50 -0.59 -17.97
N LEU A 7 -9.08 -1.85 -18.11
CA LEU A 7 -7.81 -2.33 -17.56
C LEU A 7 -6.60 -1.77 -18.30
N GLU A 8 -6.65 -1.63 -19.62
CA GLU A 8 -5.57 -1.01 -20.42
C GLU A 8 -5.33 0.46 -20.04
N GLN A 9 -6.37 1.16 -19.57
CA GLN A 9 -6.24 2.53 -19.07
C GLN A 9 -5.62 2.59 -17.65
N ARG A 10 -5.61 1.47 -16.92
CA ARG A 10 -5.24 1.40 -15.50
C ARG A 10 -3.91 0.71 -15.23
N LEU A 11 -3.46 -0.13 -16.15
CA LEU A 11 -2.26 -0.95 -16.01
C LEU A 11 -1.33 -0.73 -17.19
N ASP A 12 -0.11 -0.32 -16.89
CA ASP A 12 1.01 -0.24 -17.83
C ASP A 12 2.15 -1.12 -17.30
N ALA A 13 2.60 -2.09 -18.11
CA ALA A 13 3.71 -2.98 -17.79
C ALA A 13 5.00 -2.23 -17.43
N GLY A 14 5.19 -1.00 -17.93
CA GLY A 14 6.31 -0.14 -17.58
C GLY A 14 6.35 0.30 -16.11
N THR A 15 5.25 0.11 -15.36
CA THR A 15 5.15 0.49 -13.95
C THR A 15 5.57 -0.62 -12.98
N TRP A 16 6.00 -1.79 -13.47
CA TRP A 16 6.32 -2.92 -12.58
C TRP A 16 7.42 -2.60 -11.56
N PRO A 17 8.49 -1.85 -11.90
CA PRO A 17 9.50 -1.47 -10.91
C PRO A 17 8.94 -0.64 -9.76
N ILE A 18 8.10 0.37 -10.06
CA ILE A 18 7.52 1.21 -9.01
C ILE A 18 6.46 0.46 -8.20
N ALA A 19 5.73 -0.48 -8.81
CA ALA A 19 4.75 -1.34 -8.13
C ALA A 19 5.40 -2.29 -7.12
N ILE A 20 6.51 -2.94 -7.49
CA ILE A 20 7.30 -3.77 -6.57
C ILE A 20 7.80 -2.91 -5.41
N GLY A 21 8.34 -1.73 -5.72
CA GLY A 21 8.81 -0.79 -4.72
C GLY A 21 7.74 -0.35 -3.74
N ASP A 22 6.55 0.02 -4.22
CA ASP A 22 5.40 0.40 -3.38
C ASP A 22 5.04 -0.75 -2.41
N LEU A 23 4.99 -1.99 -2.93
CA LEU A 23 4.67 -3.15 -2.10
C LEU A 23 5.74 -3.40 -1.03
N LEU A 24 7.02 -3.30 -1.40
CA LEU A 24 8.13 -3.47 -0.45
C LEU A 24 8.09 -2.42 0.66
N VAL A 25 7.89 -1.14 0.33
CA VAL A 25 7.87 -0.08 1.37
C VAL A 25 6.63 -0.17 2.25
N LEU A 26 5.47 -0.59 1.72
CA LEU A 26 4.29 -0.86 2.53
C LEU A 26 4.51 -2.04 3.48
N LEU A 27 5.11 -3.13 3.00
CA LEU A 27 5.48 -4.27 3.85
C LEU A 27 6.46 -3.84 4.95
N LEU A 28 7.50 -3.08 4.62
CA LEU A 28 8.46 -2.58 5.61
C LEU A 28 7.80 -1.65 6.64
N PHE A 29 6.91 -0.77 6.21
CA PHE A 29 6.14 0.11 7.10
C PHE A 29 5.27 -0.69 8.08
N LEU A 30 4.55 -1.69 7.57
CA LEU A 30 3.69 -2.57 8.38
C LEU A 30 4.53 -3.45 9.33
N LEU A 31 5.69 -3.91 8.89
CA LEU A 31 6.63 -4.67 9.71
C LEU A 31 7.18 -3.79 10.84
N ALA A 32 7.61 -2.56 10.53
CA ALA A 32 8.08 -1.62 11.53
C ALA A 32 7.01 -1.34 12.59
N GLY A 33 5.76 -1.14 12.18
CA GLY A 33 4.63 -1.02 13.10
C GLY A 33 4.41 -2.27 13.95
N THR A 34 4.50 -3.46 13.34
CA THR A 34 4.38 -4.74 14.06
C THR A 34 5.47 -4.90 15.12
N LEU A 35 6.71 -4.54 14.79
CA LEU A 35 7.86 -4.57 15.70
C LEU A 35 7.78 -3.57 16.86
N ARG A 36 6.84 -2.61 16.83
CA ARG A 36 6.54 -1.75 17.99
C ARG A 36 5.73 -2.47 19.07
N HIS A 37 5.09 -3.58 18.73
CA HIS A 37 4.20 -4.33 19.61
C HIS A 37 4.66 -5.78 19.84
N HIS A 38 5.53 -6.30 18.97
CA HIS A 38 6.08 -7.63 19.05
C HIS A 38 7.61 -7.60 18.88
N SER A 39 8.30 -8.42 19.64
CA SER A 39 9.72 -8.67 19.49
C SER A 39 10.01 -9.50 18.23
N VAL A 40 11.26 -9.48 17.77
CA VAL A 40 11.72 -10.33 16.67
C VAL A 40 11.56 -11.82 17.01
N ALA A 41 11.84 -12.21 18.26
CA ALA A 41 11.72 -13.59 18.70
C ALA A 41 10.26 -14.09 18.63
N GLU A 42 9.29 -13.24 19.01
CA GLU A 42 7.86 -13.57 18.89
C GLU A 42 7.44 -13.74 17.42
N LEU A 43 7.92 -12.87 16.51
CA LEU A 43 7.62 -13.00 15.09
C LEU A 43 8.28 -14.22 14.43
N GLN A 44 9.43 -14.65 14.94
CA GLN A 44 10.08 -15.89 14.49
C GLN A 44 9.31 -17.14 14.96
N ALA A 45 8.78 -17.08 16.19
CA ALA A 45 7.95 -18.15 16.75
C ALA A 45 6.57 -18.22 16.10
N ASP A 46 5.97 -17.07 15.78
CA ASP A 46 4.68 -16.96 15.10
C ASP A 46 4.69 -15.89 13.99
N PRO A 47 5.12 -16.25 12.76
CA PRO A 47 5.09 -15.35 11.61
C PRO A 47 3.68 -14.88 11.20
N LEU A 48 2.64 -15.61 11.64
CA LEU A 48 1.25 -15.29 11.30
C LEU A 48 0.82 -13.95 11.90
N VAL A 49 1.44 -13.52 13.01
CA VAL A 49 1.22 -12.19 13.61
C VAL A 49 1.42 -11.09 12.57
N TYR A 50 2.53 -11.13 11.83
CA TYR A 50 2.83 -10.14 10.81
C TYR A 50 1.91 -10.28 9.59
N ALA A 51 1.68 -11.51 9.12
CA ALA A 51 0.82 -11.76 7.97
C ALA A 51 -0.61 -11.24 8.21
N LEU A 52 -1.18 -11.43 9.41
CA LEU A 52 -2.50 -10.92 9.77
C LEU A 52 -2.50 -9.41 10.06
N ALA A 53 -1.37 -8.82 10.45
CA ALA A 53 -1.24 -7.38 10.61
C ALA A 53 -1.17 -6.66 9.25
N ALA A 54 -0.38 -7.19 8.31
CA ALA A 54 -0.13 -6.57 7.01
C ALA A 54 -1.15 -6.96 5.93
N GLY A 55 -1.61 -8.20 5.95
CA GLY A 55 -2.46 -8.80 4.91
C GLY A 55 -3.68 -7.97 4.50
N PRO A 56 -4.49 -7.44 5.44
CA PRO A 56 -5.64 -6.59 5.10
C PRO A 56 -5.26 -5.36 4.26
N PHE A 57 -4.14 -4.71 4.58
CA PHE A 57 -3.69 -3.50 3.88
C PHE A 57 -3.01 -3.80 2.55
N VAL A 58 -2.27 -4.90 2.49
CA VAL A 58 -1.71 -5.41 1.22
C VAL A 58 -2.84 -5.77 0.26
N LEU A 59 -3.88 -6.47 0.74
CA LEU A 59 -5.08 -6.76 -0.05
C LEU A 59 -5.75 -5.47 -0.55
N GLY A 60 -5.97 -4.51 0.36
CA GLY A 60 -6.52 -3.20 -0.01
C GLY A 60 -5.69 -2.50 -1.08
N TRP A 61 -4.36 -2.53 -0.97
CA TRP A 61 -3.47 -1.93 -1.95
C TRP A 61 -3.54 -2.63 -3.31
N LEU A 62 -3.44 -3.96 -3.33
CA LEU A 62 -3.49 -4.76 -4.55
C LEU A 62 -4.80 -4.56 -5.33
N VAL A 63 -5.91 -4.27 -4.64
CA VAL A 63 -7.20 -3.96 -5.28
C VAL A 63 -7.28 -2.50 -5.69
N CYS A 64 -7.05 -1.56 -4.77
CA CYS A 64 -7.34 -0.16 -5.00
C CYS A 64 -6.30 0.55 -5.87
N ALA A 65 -5.02 0.18 -5.80
CA ALA A 65 -3.97 0.85 -6.57
C ALA A 65 -4.14 0.69 -8.09
N PRO A 66 -4.43 -0.50 -8.63
CA PRO A 66 -4.83 -0.65 -10.03
C PRO A 66 -6.11 0.13 -10.35
N LEU A 67 -7.16 0.00 -9.54
CA LEU A 67 -8.47 0.60 -9.82
C LEU A 67 -8.42 2.14 -9.82
N VAL A 68 -7.63 2.76 -8.95
CA VAL A 68 -7.45 4.22 -8.90
C VAL A 68 -6.44 4.71 -9.94
N GLY A 69 -5.55 3.84 -10.42
CA GLY A 69 -4.63 4.13 -11.52
C GLY A 69 -3.21 4.48 -11.08
N ALA A 70 -2.75 4.02 -9.91
CA ALA A 70 -1.37 4.17 -9.45
C ALA A 70 -0.32 3.59 -10.42
N TYR A 71 -0.76 2.66 -11.28
CA TYR A 71 0.01 1.90 -12.25
C TYR A 71 -0.44 2.12 -13.70
N SER A 72 -1.21 3.19 -13.94
CA SER A 72 -1.59 3.61 -15.30
C SER A 72 -0.38 4.14 -16.09
N PRO A 73 -0.48 4.32 -17.42
CA PRO A 73 0.62 4.86 -18.23
C PRO A 73 1.18 6.21 -17.76
N GLY A 74 0.37 7.02 -17.07
CA GLY A 74 0.78 8.28 -16.43
C GLY A 74 1.29 8.15 -14.98
N GLY A 75 1.08 6.99 -14.36
CA GLY A 75 1.34 6.72 -12.94
C GLY A 75 2.81 6.49 -12.59
N GLY A 76 3.65 6.18 -13.58
CA GLY A 76 5.11 5.98 -13.42
C GLY A 76 5.98 6.96 -14.23
N SER A 77 5.38 7.96 -14.89
CA SER A 77 6.07 8.79 -15.88
C SER A 77 6.71 10.04 -15.28
N ALA A 78 6.10 10.63 -14.26
CA ALA A 78 6.59 11.86 -13.62
C ALA A 78 6.22 11.91 -12.12
N PRO A 79 7.03 12.56 -11.27
CA PRO A 79 6.77 12.63 -9.82
C PRO A 79 5.46 13.35 -9.48
N ASN A 80 5.13 14.40 -10.23
CA ASN A 80 3.93 15.22 -10.01
C ASN A 80 2.61 14.48 -10.32
N SER A 81 2.63 13.46 -11.18
CA SER A 81 1.47 12.58 -11.42
C SER A 81 1.51 11.36 -10.50
N SER A 82 2.69 10.77 -10.35
CA SER A 82 2.89 9.50 -9.66
C SER A 82 2.63 9.57 -8.16
N ILE A 83 3.18 10.56 -7.46
CA ILE A 83 3.05 10.65 -6.00
C ILE A 83 1.60 10.90 -5.59
N PRO A 84 0.86 11.88 -6.17
CA PRO A 84 -0.54 12.07 -5.83
C PRO A 84 -1.42 10.86 -6.16
N LEU A 85 -1.17 10.13 -7.25
CA LEU A 85 -1.91 8.92 -7.59
C LEU A 85 -1.71 7.81 -6.57
N ALA A 86 -0.49 7.61 -6.05
CA ALA A 86 -0.23 6.65 -4.97
C ALA A 86 -0.99 7.02 -3.70
N ILE A 87 -0.92 8.28 -3.28
CA ILE A 87 -1.61 8.76 -2.07
C ILE A 87 -3.13 8.59 -2.23
N ARG A 88 -3.69 9.00 -3.37
CA ARG A 88 -5.13 8.83 -3.68
C ARG A 88 -5.56 7.37 -3.74
N SER A 89 -4.66 6.47 -4.12
CA SER A 89 -4.88 5.02 -4.13
C SER A 89 -4.79 4.42 -2.73
N TRP A 90 -3.91 4.96 -1.88
CA TRP A 90 -3.71 4.49 -0.53
C TRP A 90 -4.91 4.75 0.38
N VAL A 91 -5.56 5.90 0.24
CA VAL A 91 -6.74 6.23 1.06
C VAL A 91 -7.83 5.14 0.99
N PRO A 92 -8.37 4.77 -0.18
CA PRO A 92 -9.35 3.68 -0.27
C PRO A 92 -8.73 2.32 0.09
N ALA A 93 -7.46 2.05 -0.24
CA ALA A 93 -6.78 0.82 0.16
C ALA A 93 -6.73 0.63 1.67
N ALA A 94 -6.39 1.69 2.41
CA ALA A 94 -6.34 1.70 3.86
C ALA A 94 -7.74 1.52 4.46
N VAL A 95 -8.77 2.16 3.90
CA VAL A 95 -10.17 1.94 4.31
C VAL A 95 -10.56 0.48 4.13
N VAL A 96 -10.27 -0.13 2.97
CA VAL A 96 -10.51 -1.55 2.74
C VAL A 96 -9.76 -2.42 3.75
N GLY A 97 -8.49 -2.13 4.01
CA GLY A 97 -7.69 -2.87 4.99
C GLY A 97 -8.23 -2.75 6.42
N LEU A 98 -8.70 -1.58 6.83
CA LEU A 98 -9.34 -1.37 8.14
C LEU A 98 -10.66 -2.14 8.24
N LEU A 99 -11.47 -2.15 7.19
CA LEU A 99 -12.72 -2.92 7.15
C LEU A 99 -12.47 -4.42 7.19
N VAL A 100 -11.53 -4.93 6.38
CA VAL A 100 -11.14 -6.34 6.39
C VAL A 100 -10.62 -6.73 7.77
N ARG A 101 -9.77 -5.90 8.38
CA ARG A 101 -9.29 -6.12 9.75
C ARG A 101 -10.44 -6.17 10.75
N PHE A 102 -11.36 -5.21 10.70
CA PHE A 102 -12.48 -5.13 11.63
C PHE A 102 -13.42 -6.35 11.54
N VAL A 103 -13.72 -6.78 10.32
CA VAL A 103 -14.68 -7.88 10.07
C VAL A 103 -14.03 -9.25 10.24
N ALA A 104 -12.84 -9.46 9.69
CA ALA A 104 -12.19 -10.78 9.65
C ALA A 104 -11.28 -11.05 10.85
N LEU A 105 -10.87 -10.02 11.61
CA LEU A 105 -9.98 -10.12 12.77
C LEU A 105 -10.57 -9.35 13.97
N PRO A 106 -11.77 -9.72 14.46
CA PRO A 106 -12.53 -8.92 15.42
C PRO A 106 -11.77 -8.65 16.72
N ASP A 107 -10.96 -9.61 17.19
CA ASP A 107 -10.15 -9.47 18.42
C ASP A 107 -9.03 -8.42 18.31
N ARG A 108 -8.69 -7.98 17.10
CA ARG A 108 -7.60 -7.02 16.86
C ARG A 108 -8.06 -5.56 16.82
N GLY A 109 -9.36 -5.31 16.69
CA GLY A 109 -9.98 -3.99 16.69
C GLY A 109 -9.40 -2.96 15.69
N VAL A 110 -9.94 -1.74 15.74
CA VAL A 110 -9.45 -0.58 14.98
C VAL A 110 -9.47 0.65 15.89
N ALA A 111 -8.40 0.85 16.66
CA ALA A 111 -8.24 2.07 17.45
C ALA A 111 -8.11 3.30 16.51
N PRO A 112 -8.70 4.46 16.86
CA PRO A 112 -8.61 5.66 16.02
C PRO A 112 -7.17 6.08 15.70
N VAL A 113 -6.27 5.98 16.69
CA VAL A 113 -4.84 6.28 16.52
C VAL A 113 -4.19 5.32 15.51
N PHE A 114 -4.54 4.02 15.57
CA PHE A 114 -4.04 3.04 14.60
C PHE A 114 -4.49 3.37 13.18
N ALA A 115 -5.78 3.71 12.99
CA ALA A 115 -6.30 4.13 11.69
C ALA A 115 -5.56 5.38 11.15
N ALA A 116 -5.31 6.37 12.01
CA ALA A 116 -4.57 7.59 11.64
C ALA A 116 -3.12 7.27 11.23
N VAL A 117 -2.41 6.41 11.99
CA VAL A 117 -1.04 6.00 11.67
C VAL A 117 -0.99 5.23 10.35
N ILE A 118 -1.92 4.32 10.09
CA ILE A 118 -1.99 3.59 8.82
C ILE A 118 -2.22 4.56 7.66
N LEU A 119 -3.23 5.45 7.76
CA LEU A 119 -3.57 6.37 6.69
C LEU A 119 -2.43 7.33 6.37
N VAL A 120 -1.90 8.02 7.39
CA VAL A 120 -0.87 9.05 7.21
C VAL A 120 0.48 8.40 6.93
N GLY A 121 0.88 7.40 7.73
CA GLY A 121 2.16 6.72 7.59
C GLY A 121 2.31 6.03 6.24
N GLY A 122 1.28 5.31 5.79
CA GLY A 122 1.27 4.70 4.46
C GLY A 122 1.39 5.72 3.32
N ALA A 123 0.69 6.86 3.41
CA ALA A 123 0.82 7.94 2.44
C ALA A 123 2.24 8.53 2.42
N VAL A 124 2.84 8.74 3.60
CA VAL A 124 4.21 9.26 3.74
C VAL A 124 5.24 8.29 3.15
N VAL A 125 5.20 7.00 3.48
CA VAL A 125 6.19 6.05 2.96
C VAL A 125 6.09 5.86 1.45
N LEU A 126 4.87 5.87 0.89
CA LEU A 126 4.66 5.85 -0.56
C LEU A 126 5.19 7.13 -1.23
N ALA A 127 4.94 8.30 -0.64
CA ALA A 127 5.43 9.57 -1.16
C ALA A 127 6.97 9.63 -1.15
N VAL A 128 7.59 9.19 -0.04
CA VAL A 128 9.06 9.11 0.09
C VAL A 128 9.64 8.13 -0.93
N TRP A 129 9.10 6.92 -0.99
CA TRP A 129 9.57 5.91 -1.96
C TRP A 129 9.50 6.41 -3.39
N ARG A 130 8.34 6.92 -3.81
CA ARG A 130 8.17 7.39 -5.20
C ARG A 130 9.09 8.57 -5.50
N SER A 131 9.32 9.46 -4.53
CA SER A 131 10.31 10.54 -4.68
C SER A 131 11.72 9.99 -4.89
N LEU A 132 12.14 8.99 -4.11
CA LEU A 132 13.44 8.33 -4.26
C LEU A 132 13.56 7.59 -5.61
N TYR A 133 12.49 6.93 -6.05
CA TYR A 133 12.43 6.25 -7.34
C TYR A 133 12.71 7.22 -8.51
N PHE A 134 12.10 8.41 -8.50
CA PHE A 134 12.35 9.43 -9.53
C PHE A 134 13.71 10.12 -9.37
N LEU A 135 14.26 10.19 -8.16
CA LEU A 135 15.61 10.74 -7.95
C LEU A 135 16.70 9.79 -8.48
N ALA A 136 16.45 8.49 -8.47
CA ALA A 136 17.39 7.46 -8.93
C ALA A 136 17.28 7.15 -10.43
N ARG A 137 16.39 7.82 -11.17
CA ARG A 137 16.11 7.60 -12.60
C ARG A 137 16.63 8.76 -13.43
#